data_AF-A0A959J5R3-F1
#
_entry.id   AF-A0A959J5R3-F1
#
_cell.length_a   1.000
_cell.length_b   1.000
_cell.length_c   1.000
_cell.angle_alpha   90.00
_cell.angle_beta   90.00
_cell.angle_gamma   90.00
#
_symmetry.space_group_name_H-M   'P 1'
#
loop_
_entity.id
_entity.type
_entity.pdbx_description
1 polymer ?
#
loop_
_entity_poly.entity_id
_entity_poly.type
_entity_poly.pdbx_seq_one_letter_code
_entity_poly.pdbx_strand_id
1 'polypeptide(L)'
;MFRNIFFFFASLLLVGSCSDPLDSRFDQGEIPTKTVWQLLTENNEYSGFIGLLEETGMDSVLKRNTAFTVFAVPNATLPDISGLSLLQKKQYASNHISNFVVFTADMHDGSTLKMLSGKKVFFAQMAGSYFVNDDARLLSTDHSATNGVLHEIDNLLEIRPSIFEFLQNNPEYSYVAEILAEGTTLLFDKENSPPIGINEEGQTVYDSVWKQSNDFFDQIADISSEDEIFTLFLLSNTFLDTFSNGSFKFGYLSNLGNFIIDGLVEESELPGSFSAVNGFTLNVNPGNYALLQKLSNGYAYKLNGFENIRIPKEFEWEFTSVSDFDSIRFITATEYAAVYDQLTEILVTDLNGTFTNFKYDILPGPVNNDYLKIITSGGTNARISFKLPDILPGKYLISLGAQIRVVDAMDFKVFLNDEEIETAVSLNGGTYNWDSREIGTTYITRETGNWITFSVQGSNASHTRGYLDYLKFEPTN
;
A
#
# COMPACT_ATOMS: atom_id res chain seq x y z
N MET A 1 36.92 50.89 49.89
CA MET A 1 35.78 51.60 50.51
C MET A 1 34.51 50.89 50.04
N PHE A 2 33.73 50.34 50.99
CA PHE A 2 32.26 50.15 51.02
C PHE A 2 31.51 49.91 49.68
N ARG A 3 30.55 48.97 49.56
CA ARG A 3 29.57 48.52 50.56
C ARG A 3 28.80 47.32 49.99
N ASN A 4 28.57 46.30 50.83
CA ASN A 4 27.50 45.31 50.63
C ASN A 4 26.14 46.02 50.61
N ILE A 5 25.28 45.69 49.64
CA ILE A 5 23.85 46.02 49.70
C ILE A 5 23.07 44.73 49.42
N PHE A 6 22.49 44.20 50.49
CA PHE A 6 21.40 43.23 50.50
C PHE A 6 20.20 43.82 49.72
N PHE A 7 19.73 43.13 48.68
CA PHE A 7 18.41 43.40 48.13
C PHE A 7 17.44 42.31 48.60
N PHE A 8 16.53 42.73 49.47
CA PHE A 8 15.37 41.99 49.93
C PHE A 8 14.41 41.84 48.74
N PHE A 9 14.31 40.66 48.13
CA PHE A 9 13.27 40.38 47.15
C PHE A 9 11.99 40.00 47.89
N ALA A 10 11.06 40.94 47.98
CA ALA A 10 9.71 40.68 48.44
C ALA A 10 9.03 39.76 47.42
N SER A 11 8.68 38.55 47.85
CA SER A 11 7.85 37.60 47.12
C SER A 11 6.47 38.23 46.89
N LEU A 12 6.23 38.66 45.65
CA LEU A 12 4.89 38.99 45.17
C LEU A 12 4.23 37.66 44.81
N LEU A 13 3.37 37.15 45.70
CA LEU A 13 2.45 36.05 45.42
C LEU A 13 1.47 36.51 44.32
N LEU A 14 1.84 36.28 43.06
CA LEU A 14 0.91 36.25 41.95
C LEU A 14 0.03 35.03 42.15
N VAL A 15 -1.17 35.25 42.68
CA VAL A 15 -2.26 34.28 42.63
C VAL A 15 -2.71 34.22 41.17
N GLY A 16 -1.99 33.46 40.35
CA GLY A 16 -2.44 33.08 39.02
C GLY A 16 -3.62 32.15 39.21
N SER A 17 -4.83 32.65 38.97
CA SER A 17 -5.98 31.80 38.70
C SER A 17 -5.59 30.89 37.53
N CYS A 18 -5.48 29.58 37.74
CA CYS A 18 -5.51 28.64 36.63
C CYS A 18 -6.84 28.85 35.91
N SER A 19 -6.82 29.52 34.76
CA SER A 19 -7.91 29.43 33.80
C SER A 19 -7.87 28.00 33.27
N ASP A 20 -8.92 27.21 33.51
CA ASP A 20 -9.00 25.85 32.99
C ASP A 20 -8.94 25.92 31.46
N PRO A 21 -8.06 25.16 30.78
CA PRO A 21 -7.94 25.22 29.32
C PRO A 21 -9.26 24.94 28.60
N LEU A 22 -10.18 24.22 29.25
CA LEU A 22 -11.52 23.93 28.77
C LEU A 22 -12.39 25.18 28.63
N ASP A 23 -12.29 26.13 29.56
CA ASP A 23 -13.14 27.34 29.59
C ASP A 23 -12.99 28.19 28.33
N SER A 24 -11.82 28.14 27.68
CA SER A 24 -11.53 28.91 26.47
C SER A 24 -12.11 28.33 25.17
N ARG A 25 -12.62 27.09 25.20
CA ARG A 25 -13.09 26.37 24.01
C ARG A 25 -14.62 26.31 23.88
N PHE A 26 -15.38 26.80 24.85
CA PHE A 26 -16.85 26.84 24.79
C PHE A 26 -17.31 28.06 23.97
N ASP A 27 -17.59 27.87 22.67
CA ASP A 27 -17.93 28.98 21.76
C ASP A 27 -19.45 29.32 21.70
N GLN A 28 -20.23 28.94 22.71
CA GLN A 28 -21.71 29.03 22.66
C GLN A 28 -22.36 29.38 24.01
N GLY A 29 -21.86 30.37 24.75
CA GLY A 29 -22.64 31.17 25.73
C GLY A 29 -23.32 30.48 26.94
N GLU A 30 -23.40 29.15 27.00
CA GLU A 30 -23.89 28.36 28.13
C GLU A 30 -22.74 27.53 28.69
N ILE A 31 -22.41 27.79 29.96
CA ILE A 31 -21.43 27.00 30.70
C ILE A 31 -22.06 25.62 30.95
N PRO A 32 -21.43 24.52 30.50
CA PRO A 32 -21.94 23.18 30.77
C PRO A 32 -22.10 22.96 32.27
N THR A 33 -23.22 22.34 32.68
CA THR A 33 -23.49 22.03 34.10
C THR A 33 -23.47 20.54 34.40
N LYS A 34 -23.39 19.71 33.37
CA LYS A 34 -23.39 18.25 33.45
C LYS A 34 -22.05 17.70 32.97
N THR A 35 -21.58 16.64 33.62
CA THR A 35 -20.47 15.79 33.17
C THR A 35 -20.89 14.94 31.99
N VAL A 36 -19.92 14.41 31.23
CA VAL A 36 -20.17 13.44 30.16
C VAL A 36 -20.96 12.23 30.68
N TRP A 37 -20.62 11.74 31.88
CA TRP A 37 -21.35 10.63 32.51
C TRP A 37 -22.82 10.98 32.81
N GLN A 38 -23.10 12.20 33.26
CA GLN A 38 -24.48 12.67 33.45
C GLN A 38 -25.23 12.81 32.13
N LEU A 39 -24.59 13.33 31.07
CA LEU A 39 -25.20 13.41 29.74
C LEU A 39 -25.62 12.01 29.23
N LEU A 40 -24.77 11.00 29.43
CA LEU A 40 -25.09 9.62 29.10
C LEU A 40 -26.27 9.10 29.94
N THR A 41 -26.16 9.15 31.27
CA THR A 41 -27.11 8.51 32.20
C THR A 41 -28.48 9.16 32.28
N GLU A 42 -28.61 10.44 31.90
CA GLU A 42 -29.89 11.12 31.81
C GLU A 42 -30.65 10.82 30.51
N ASN A 43 -30.01 10.19 29.52
CA ASN A 43 -30.62 9.81 28.25
C ASN A 43 -30.75 8.29 28.11
N ASN A 44 -31.99 7.80 28.14
CA ASN A 44 -32.30 6.36 28.05
C ASN A 44 -31.86 5.72 26.72
N GLU A 45 -31.61 6.51 25.68
CA GLU A 45 -31.11 6.01 24.38
C GLU A 45 -29.70 5.45 24.47
N TYR A 46 -28.93 5.70 25.54
CA TYR A 46 -27.58 5.16 25.70
C TYR A 46 -27.49 3.96 26.64
N SER A 47 -28.62 3.38 27.08
CA SER A 47 -28.61 2.34 28.13
C SER A 47 -27.74 1.11 27.82
N GLY A 48 -27.67 0.66 26.56
CA GLY A 48 -26.78 -0.41 26.13
C GLY A 48 -25.30 -0.02 26.19
N PHE A 49 -24.96 1.19 25.74
CA PHE A 49 -23.59 1.72 25.81
C PHE A 49 -23.15 1.98 27.25
N ILE A 50 -24.04 2.49 28.11
CA ILE A 50 -23.81 2.63 29.56
C ILE A 50 -23.50 1.26 30.18
N GLY A 51 -24.29 0.23 29.85
CA GLY A 51 -24.04 -1.13 30.32
C GLY A 51 -22.64 -1.64 29.93
N LEU A 52 -22.19 -1.38 28.71
CA LEU A 52 -20.82 -1.69 28.26
C LEU A 52 -19.77 -0.95 29.09
N LEU A 53 -19.96 0.35 29.37
CA LEU A 53 -19.03 1.15 30.17
C LEU A 53 -18.96 0.66 31.63
N GLU A 54 -20.09 0.28 32.23
CA GLU A 54 -20.15 -0.23 33.61
C GLU A 54 -19.54 -1.63 33.73
N GLU A 55 -19.87 -2.55 32.80
CA GLU A 55 -19.33 -3.92 32.80
C GLU A 55 -17.79 -3.92 32.68
N THR A 56 -17.24 -2.94 31.95
CA THR A 56 -15.80 -2.83 31.70
C THR A 56 -15.06 -1.92 32.69
N GLY A 57 -15.79 -1.24 33.58
CA GLY A 57 -15.25 -0.28 34.55
C GLY A 57 -14.82 1.06 33.94
N MET A 58 -15.20 1.36 32.70
CA MET A 58 -14.92 2.64 32.04
C MET A 58 -15.80 3.78 32.57
N ASP A 59 -16.94 3.47 33.17
CA ASP A 59 -17.77 4.44 33.91
C ASP A 59 -16.95 5.15 35.01
N SER A 60 -16.09 4.41 35.71
CA SER A 60 -15.24 4.90 36.78
C SER A 60 -14.10 5.77 36.24
N VAL A 61 -13.71 5.58 34.98
CA VAL A 61 -12.77 6.46 34.27
C VAL A 61 -13.44 7.80 33.97
N LEU A 62 -14.65 7.79 33.40
CA LEU A 62 -15.40 9.01 33.05
C LEU A 62 -15.79 9.88 34.24
N LYS A 63 -15.78 9.32 35.45
CA LYS A 63 -16.02 10.03 36.72
C LYS A 63 -14.77 10.72 37.29
N ARG A 64 -13.60 10.54 36.67
CA ARG A 64 -12.35 11.20 37.10
C ARG A 64 -12.37 12.70 36.76
N ASN A 65 -11.60 13.47 37.52
CA ASN A 65 -11.41 14.90 37.27
C ASN A 65 -10.38 15.13 36.15
N THR A 66 -10.75 14.78 34.93
CA THR A 66 -9.98 15.03 33.71
C THR A 66 -10.95 15.25 32.55
N ALA A 67 -10.48 15.86 31.48
CA ALA A 67 -11.28 16.11 30.29
C ALA A 67 -11.35 14.88 29.38
N PHE A 68 -12.49 14.70 28.71
CA PHE A 68 -12.71 13.59 27.78
C PHE A 68 -13.33 14.03 26.45
N THR A 69 -13.06 13.27 25.39
CA THR A 69 -13.99 13.13 24.27
C THR A 69 -14.60 11.74 24.36
N VAL A 70 -15.93 11.64 24.29
CA VAL A 70 -16.64 10.36 24.26
C VAL A 70 -17.49 10.26 23.00
N PHE A 71 -17.27 9.20 22.24
CA PHE A 71 -18.15 8.81 21.15
C PHE A 71 -19.20 7.83 21.69
N ALA A 72 -20.44 8.29 21.83
CA ALA A 72 -21.54 7.51 22.37
C ALA A 72 -22.32 6.83 21.24
N VAL A 73 -22.71 5.57 21.45
CA VAL A 73 -23.53 4.81 20.50
C VAL A 73 -24.94 4.65 21.07
N PRO A 74 -26.00 5.14 20.41
CA PRO A 74 -27.36 4.96 20.87
C PRO A 74 -27.83 3.52 20.66
N ASN A 75 -28.83 3.10 21.44
CA ASN A 75 -29.41 1.76 21.41
C ASN A 75 -29.91 1.35 20.03
N ALA A 76 -30.38 2.32 19.24
CA ALA A 76 -30.88 2.08 17.89
C ALA A 76 -29.80 1.59 16.92
N THR A 77 -28.53 1.89 17.19
CA THR A 77 -27.40 1.56 16.31
C THR A 77 -26.32 0.72 16.99
N LEU A 78 -26.46 0.43 18.29
CA LEU A 78 -25.55 -0.43 19.02
C LEU A 78 -25.68 -1.89 18.51
N PRO A 79 -24.61 -2.49 17.94
CA PRO A 79 -24.63 -3.89 17.52
C PRO A 79 -24.69 -4.83 18.73
N ASP A 80 -25.07 -6.08 18.49
CA ASP A 80 -25.09 -7.10 19.54
C ASP A 80 -23.65 -7.45 20.00
N ILE A 81 -23.34 -7.07 21.24
CA ILE A 81 -22.04 -7.30 21.90
C ILE A 81 -22.08 -8.44 22.92
N SER A 82 -23.18 -9.19 23.01
CA SER A 82 -23.36 -10.25 24.02
C SER A 82 -22.36 -11.41 23.87
N GLY A 83 -21.89 -11.67 22.64
CA GLY A 83 -20.89 -12.70 22.34
C GLY A 83 -19.44 -12.32 22.62
N LEU A 84 -19.16 -11.06 22.99
CA LEU A 84 -17.80 -10.59 23.24
C LEU A 84 -17.31 -10.98 24.64
N SER A 85 -16.05 -11.39 24.74
CA SER A 85 -15.37 -11.54 26.02
C SER A 85 -15.23 -10.20 26.74
N LEU A 86 -15.07 -10.22 28.07
CA LEU A 86 -14.85 -8.99 28.85
C LEU A 86 -13.62 -8.19 28.37
N LEU A 87 -12.58 -8.89 27.90
CA LEU A 87 -11.39 -8.24 27.34
C LEU A 87 -11.74 -7.46 26.06
N GLN A 88 -12.48 -8.08 25.14
CA GLN A 88 -12.92 -7.43 23.90
C GLN A 88 -13.87 -6.26 24.19
N LYS A 89 -14.83 -6.45 25.10
CA LYS A 89 -15.72 -5.36 25.56
C LYS A 89 -14.92 -4.19 26.11
N LYS A 90 -13.89 -4.44 26.92
CA LYS A 90 -13.02 -3.39 27.47
C LYS A 90 -12.23 -2.67 26.39
N GLN A 91 -11.76 -3.38 25.37
CA GLN A 91 -11.12 -2.75 24.22
C GLN A 91 -12.10 -1.83 23.48
N TYR A 92 -13.32 -2.29 23.18
CA TYR A 92 -14.33 -1.44 22.53
C TYR A 92 -14.68 -0.23 23.40
N ALA A 93 -15.00 -0.42 24.67
CA ALA A 93 -15.34 0.66 25.60
C ALA A 93 -14.23 1.73 25.68
N SER A 94 -12.97 1.31 25.78
CA SER A 94 -11.83 2.23 25.80
C SER A 94 -11.55 2.88 24.43
N ASN A 95 -11.92 2.23 23.32
CA ASN A 95 -11.79 2.79 21.97
C ASN A 95 -12.83 3.89 21.68
N HIS A 96 -13.76 4.15 22.59
CA HIS A 96 -14.77 5.21 22.46
C HIS A 96 -14.47 6.44 23.34
N ILE A 97 -13.37 6.40 24.10
CA ILE A 97 -13.02 7.46 25.06
C ILE A 97 -11.61 7.95 24.72
N SER A 98 -11.41 9.27 24.70
CA SER A 98 -10.10 9.91 24.62
C SER A 98 -9.89 10.86 25.80
N ASN A 99 -8.64 11.05 26.22
CA ASN A 99 -8.25 12.09 27.19
C ASN A 99 -7.99 13.46 26.55
N PHE A 100 -8.21 13.58 25.23
CA PHE A 100 -8.14 14.85 24.51
C PHE A 100 -9.55 15.32 24.20
N VAL A 101 -9.79 16.63 24.31
CA VAL A 101 -11.07 17.24 23.93
C VAL A 101 -11.01 17.70 22.49
N VAL A 102 -11.85 17.12 21.64
CA VAL A 102 -11.93 17.40 20.20
C VAL A 102 -13.37 17.73 19.84
N PHE A 103 -13.60 18.95 19.39
CA PHE A 103 -14.86 19.39 18.80
C PHE A 103 -14.84 19.15 17.29
N THR A 104 -16.00 19.16 16.64
CA THR A 104 -16.08 18.95 15.18
C THR A 104 -15.29 19.99 14.37
N ALA A 105 -15.10 21.20 14.91
CA ALA A 105 -14.25 22.23 14.31
C ALA A 105 -12.78 21.79 14.17
N ASP A 106 -12.30 20.89 15.03
CA ASP A 106 -10.95 20.32 15.01
C ASP A 106 -10.90 18.97 14.24
N MET A 107 -12.03 18.49 13.72
CA MET A 107 -12.12 17.28 12.90
C MET A 107 -12.00 17.68 11.42
N HIS A 108 -10.91 17.30 10.78
CA HIS A 108 -10.66 17.56 9.37
C HIS A 108 -10.04 16.32 8.72
N ASP A 109 -10.15 16.19 7.41
CA ASP A 109 -9.70 15.00 6.69
C ASP A 109 -8.24 14.66 7.02
N GLY A 110 -8.03 13.41 7.47
CA GLY A 110 -6.73 12.90 7.85
C GLY A 110 -6.27 13.29 9.27
N SER A 111 -7.03 14.10 10.01
CA SER A 111 -6.73 14.35 11.43
C SER A 111 -7.04 13.11 12.27
N THR A 112 -6.30 12.94 13.36
CA THR A 112 -6.35 11.72 14.18
C THR A 112 -6.59 12.02 15.64
N LEU A 113 -7.13 11.04 16.37
CA LEU A 113 -7.35 11.11 17.81
C LEU A 113 -6.91 9.83 18.50
N LYS A 114 -6.01 9.94 19.48
CA LYS A 114 -5.58 8.82 20.31
C LYS A 114 -6.66 8.48 21.34
N MET A 115 -7.09 7.24 21.37
CA MET A 115 -8.12 6.71 22.26
C MET A 115 -7.49 6.04 23.50
N LEU A 116 -8.28 5.79 24.54
CA LEU A 116 -7.84 5.09 25.74
C LEU A 116 -7.50 3.61 25.49
N SER A 117 -7.96 3.04 24.38
CA SER A 117 -7.52 1.74 23.87
C SER A 117 -6.02 1.72 23.52
N GLY A 118 -5.40 2.90 23.39
CA GLY A 118 -4.04 3.09 22.88
C GLY A 118 -3.99 3.31 21.37
N LYS A 119 -5.07 2.98 20.65
CA LYS A 119 -5.18 3.12 19.19
C LYS A 119 -5.55 4.55 18.80
N LYS A 120 -5.16 4.96 17.61
CA LYS A 120 -5.71 6.16 16.97
C LYS A 120 -6.93 5.84 16.11
N VAL A 121 -7.82 6.82 16.01
CA VAL A 121 -8.91 6.86 15.03
C VAL A 121 -8.68 8.03 14.08
N PHE A 122 -9.19 7.91 12.86
CA PHE A 122 -9.06 8.93 11.80
C PHE A 122 -10.39 9.64 11.58
N PHE A 123 -10.34 10.94 11.31
CA PHE A 123 -11.51 11.71 10.92
C PHE A 123 -11.54 11.93 9.42
N ALA A 124 -12.75 11.86 8.87
CA ALA A 124 -13.03 12.16 7.48
C ALA A 124 -14.37 12.90 7.35
N GLN A 125 -14.47 13.77 6.36
CA GLN A 125 -15.68 14.48 5.98
C GLN A 125 -16.15 13.95 4.62
N MET A 126 -17.25 13.21 4.63
CA MET A 126 -17.81 12.60 3.43
C MET A 126 -19.25 13.04 3.25
N ALA A 127 -19.57 13.54 2.06
CA ALA A 127 -20.92 13.98 1.68
C ALA A 127 -21.59 14.95 2.69
N GLY A 128 -20.80 15.82 3.34
CA GLY A 128 -21.29 16.80 4.32
C GLY A 128 -21.53 16.24 5.73
N SER A 129 -21.11 15.01 6.02
CA SER A 129 -21.12 14.42 7.36
C SER A 129 -19.70 14.09 7.82
N TYR A 130 -19.46 14.14 9.13
CA TYR A 130 -18.21 13.69 9.75
C TYR A 130 -18.27 12.19 10.05
N PHE A 131 -17.14 11.53 9.89
CA PHE A 131 -16.95 10.12 10.15
C PHE A 131 -15.71 9.92 11.00
N VAL A 132 -15.78 8.92 11.88
CA VAL A 132 -14.63 8.32 12.54
C VAL A 132 -14.35 6.99 11.84
N ASN A 133 -13.09 6.76 11.45
CA ASN A 133 -12.64 5.56 10.76
C ASN A 133 -13.44 5.22 9.48
N ASP A 134 -14.03 6.21 8.82
CA ASP A 134 -14.85 6.04 7.60
C ASP A 134 -16.17 5.26 7.79
N ASP A 135 -16.37 4.55 8.90
CA ASP A 135 -17.49 3.63 9.12
C ASP A 135 -18.47 4.07 10.21
N ALA A 136 -18.04 4.91 11.15
CA ALA A 136 -18.90 5.47 12.19
C ALA A 136 -19.22 6.94 11.89
N ARG A 137 -20.45 7.20 11.46
CA ARG A 137 -20.90 8.57 11.15
C ARG A 137 -21.34 9.28 12.41
N LEU A 138 -20.96 10.56 12.54
CA LEU A 138 -21.45 11.43 13.60
C LEU A 138 -22.93 11.79 13.33
N LEU A 139 -23.80 11.43 14.27
CA LEU A 139 -25.25 11.70 14.23
C LEU A 139 -25.60 13.05 14.87
N SER A 140 -24.96 13.37 15.98
CA SER A 140 -25.18 14.57 16.78
C SER A 140 -23.88 14.91 17.52
N THR A 141 -23.45 16.16 17.50
CA THR A 141 -22.06 16.51 17.83
C THR A 141 -21.97 17.62 18.87
N ASP A 142 -20.78 17.75 19.45
CA ASP A 142 -20.39 18.90 20.29
C ASP A 142 -21.26 19.09 21.55
N HIS A 143 -21.78 17.98 22.12
CA HIS A 143 -22.50 18.01 23.39
C HIS A 143 -21.52 18.33 24.53
N SER A 144 -21.42 19.62 24.84
CA SER A 144 -20.47 20.13 25.81
C SER A 144 -20.80 19.68 27.23
N ALA A 145 -19.77 19.27 27.97
CA ALA A 145 -19.85 18.81 29.34
C ALA A 145 -18.81 19.49 30.22
N THR A 146 -19.01 19.49 31.54
CA THR A 146 -18.08 20.08 32.51
C THR A 146 -16.70 19.42 32.49
N ASN A 147 -16.61 18.19 32.00
CA ASN A 147 -15.38 17.43 31.89
C ASN A 147 -15.13 16.92 30.46
N GLY A 148 -15.56 17.68 29.44
CA GLY A 148 -15.23 17.38 28.05
C GLY A 148 -16.38 17.55 27.05
N VAL A 149 -16.47 16.65 26.09
CA VAL A 149 -17.46 16.67 25.01
C VAL A 149 -17.94 15.26 24.68
N LEU A 150 -19.23 15.14 24.35
CA LEU A 150 -19.84 13.92 23.83
C LEU A 150 -20.25 14.13 22.36
N HIS A 151 -19.94 13.14 21.53
CA HIS A 151 -20.43 13.03 20.16
C HIS A 151 -21.21 11.73 20.02
N GLU A 152 -22.37 11.77 19.40
CA GLU A 152 -23.16 10.59 19.07
C GLU A 152 -22.73 10.05 17.70
N ILE A 153 -22.51 8.73 17.61
CA ILE A 153 -22.15 8.02 16.37
C ILE A 153 -23.08 6.83 16.09
N ASP A 154 -23.22 6.44 14.83
CA ASP A 154 -24.14 5.37 14.41
C ASP A 154 -23.55 3.95 14.38
N ASN A 155 -22.37 3.74 14.95
CA ASN A 155 -21.78 2.41 15.06
C ASN A 155 -20.76 2.33 16.22
N LEU A 156 -20.40 1.13 16.66
CA LEU A 156 -19.21 0.97 17.51
C LEU A 156 -17.95 1.28 16.71
N LEU A 157 -17.04 2.06 17.30
CA LEU A 157 -15.71 2.29 16.74
C LEU A 157 -14.89 1.00 16.68
N GLU A 158 -14.59 0.58 15.46
CA GLU A 158 -13.69 -0.53 15.16
C GLU A 158 -12.31 -0.30 15.80
N ILE A 159 -11.77 -1.36 16.42
CA ILE A 159 -10.40 -1.36 16.93
C ILE A 159 -9.48 -1.80 15.80
N ARG A 160 -8.88 -0.84 15.11
CA ARG A 160 -7.90 -1.12 14.06
C ARG A 160 -6.56 -1.51 14.68
N PRO A 161 -5.90 -2.56 14.18
CA PRO A 161 -4.54 -2.89 14.60
C PRO A 161 -3.56 -1.85 14.06
N SER A 162 -2.38 -1.76 14.69
CA SER A 162 -1.25 -1.05 14.08
C SER A 162 -0.73 -1.84 12.87
N ILE A 163 0.11 -1.22 12.05
CA ILE A 163 0.81 -1.88 10.94
C ILE A 163 1.59 -3.09 11.44
N PHE A 164 2.32 -2.96 12.54
CA PHE A 164 3.06 -4.09 13.09
C PHE A 164 2.14 -5.23 13.55
N GLU A 165 1.07 -4.92 14.29
CA GLU A 165 0.08 -5.93 14.71
C GLU A 165 -0.63 -6.59 13.53
N PHE A 166 -0.93 -5.82 12.47
CA PHE A 166 -1.49 -6.36 11.23
C PHE A 166 -0.55 -7.37 10.60
N LEU A 167 0.74 -7.05 10.47
CA LEU A 167 1.74 -7.96 9.92
C LEU A 167 1.86 -9.24 10.76
N GLN A 168 1.89 -9.11 12.09
CA GLN A 168 1.99 -10.25 13.00
C GLN A 168 0.78 -11.20 12.92
N ASN A 169 -0.41 -10.65 12.65
CA ASN A 169 -1.64 -11.43 12.63
C ASN A 169 -2.09 -11.82 11.21
N ASN A 170 -1.30 -11.51 10.18
CA ASN A 170 -1.62 -11.83 8.79
C ASN A 170 -0.64 -12.86 8.20
N PRO A 171 -1.04 -14.15 8.06
CA PRO A 171 -0.17 -15.20 7.56
C PRO A 171 0.38 -14.97 6.14
N GLU A 172 -0.30 -14.19 5.30
CA GLU A 172 0.15 -13.89 3.93
C GLU A 172 1.35 -12.92 3.91
N TYR A 173 1.67 -12.26 5.02
CA TYR A 173 2.81 -11.35 5.16
C TYR A 173 3.79 -11.81 6.24
N SER A 174 3.77 -13.09 6.60
CA SER A 174 4.60 -13.62 7.69
C SER A 174 6.10 -13.41 7.47
N TYR A 175 6.60 -13.38 6.22
CA TYR A 175 8.02 -13.13 5.97
C TYR A 175 8.46 -11.74 6.41
N VAL A 176 7.59 -10.74 6.26
CA VAL A 176 7.84 -9.38 6.74
C VAL A 176 7.78 -9.34 8.27
N ALA A 177 6.80 -10.02 8.88
CA ALA A 177 6.72 -10.12 10.34
C ALA A 177 7.93 -10.83 10.96
N GLU A 178 8.42 -11.90 10.32
CA GLU A 178 9.59 -12.68 10.74
C GLU A 178 10.86 -11.84 10.71
N ILE A 179 11.16 -11.13 9.60
CA ILE A 179 12.39 -10.32 9.53
C ILE A 179 12.38 -9.16 10.53
N LEU A 180 11.21 -8.55 10.78
CA LEU A 180 11.06 -7.53 11.81
C LEU A 180 11.30 -8.14 13.21
N ALA A 181 10.77 -9.32 13.49
CA ALA A 181 11.00 -10.01 14.76
C ALA A 181 12.49 -10.39 14.96
N GLU A 182 13.17 -10.85 13.91
CA GLU A 182 14.61 -11.18 13.94
C GLU A 182 15.49 -9.97 14.25
N GLY A 183 15.10 -8.77 13.81
CA GLY A 183 15.80 -7.52 14.12
C GLY A 183 15.69 -7.05 15.58
N THR A 184 14.98 -7.81 16.42
CA THR A 184 14.69 -7.41 17.80
C THR A 184 15.72 -7.98 18.79
N THR A 185 16.35 -7.12 19.59
CA THR A 185 17.36 -7.47 20.59
C THR A 185 16.97 -7.00 22.00
N LEU A 186 17.59 -7.56 23.04
CA LEU A 186 17.45 -7.11 24.42
C LEU A 186 18.66 -6.27 24.81
N LEU A 187 18.43 -4.99 25.09
CA LEU A 187 19.43 -4.04 25.55
C LEU A 187 19.31 -3.83 27.06
N PHE A 188 20.45 -3.75 27.75
CA PHE A 188 20.47 -3.43 29.18
C PHE A 188 20.06 -1.97 29.40
N ASP A 189 18.94 -1.77 30.10
CA ASP A 189 18.41 -0.45 30.41
C ASP A 189 19.02 0.06 31.71
N LYS A 190 20.18 0.71 31.59
CA LYS A 190 20.92 1.22 32.75
C LYS A 190 20.14 2.27 33.54
N GLU A 191 19.30 3.08 32.90
CA GLU A 191 18.57 4.16 33.57
C GLU A 191 17.50 3.60 34.50
N ASN A 192 16.84 2.52 34.08
CA ASN A 192 15.80 1.86 34.85
C ASN A 192 16.31 0.69 35.71
N SER A 193 17.59 0.36 35.64
CA SER A 193 18.21 -0.68 36.47
C SER A 193 18.83 -0.07 37.74
N PRO A 194 18.24 -0.26 38.94
CA PRO A 194 18.81 0.29 40.17
C PRO A 194 20.13 -0.40 40.55
N PRO A 195 21.14 0.34 41.01
CA PRO A 195 22.38 -0.27 41.51
C PRO A 195 22.12 -1.00 42.84
N ILE A 196 22.54 -2.27 42.92
CA ILE A 196 22.37 -3.11 44.12
C ILE A 196 23.67 -3.35 44.89
N GLY A 197 24.82 -3.00 44.31
CA GLY A 197 26.10 -3.14 45.00
C GLY A 197 27.30 -2.94 44.09
N ILE A 198 28.45 -3.36 44.56
CA ILE A 198 29.72 -3.36 43.83
C ILE A 198 30.30 -4.78 43.93
N ASN A 199 30.71 -5.37 42.82
CA ASN A 199 31.32 -6.70 42.80
C ASN A 199 32.79 -6.65 43.27
N GLU A 200 33.42 -7.82 43.39
CA GLU A 200 34.81 -7.97 43.86
C GLU A 200 35.85 -7.26 42.95
N GLU A 201 35.47 -6.94 41.72
CA GLU A 201 36.30 -6.25 40.72
C GLU A 201 36.10 -4.71 40.75
N GLY A 202 35.28 -4.22 41.69
CA GLY A 202 35.00 -2.78 41.83
C GLY A 202 33.97 -2.23 40.86
N GLN A 203 33.25 -3.09 40.13
CA GLN A 203 32.21 -2.69 39.17
C GLN A 203 30.84 -2.63 39.85
N THR A 204 30.04 -1.62 39.53
CA THR A 204 28.66 -1.50 40.02
C THR A 204 27.79 -2.64 39.45
N VAL A 205 27.11 -3.36 40.34
CA VAL A 205 26.15 -4.42 40.01
C VAL A 205 24.74 -3.82 40.06
N TYR A 206 23.92 -4.15 39.08
CA TYR A 206 22.57 -3.61 38.92
C TYR A 206 21.51 -4.73 39.05
N ASP A 207 20.34 -4.40 39.60
CA ASP A 207 19.13 -5.19 39.41
C ASP A 207 18.63 -4.94 37.99
N SER A 208 18.90 -5.89 37.09
CA SER A 208 18.96 -5.61 35.67
C SER A 208 17.57 -5.58 35.03
N VAL A 209 17.21 -4.42 34.49
CA VAL A 209 16.07 -4.21 33.61
C VAL A 209 16.56 -4.28 32.17
N TRP A 210 15.89 -5.08 31.34
CA TRP A 210 16.20 -5.23 29.93
C TRP A 210 15.08 -4.59 29.11
N LYS A 211 15.45 -3.78 28.12
CA LYS A 211 14.54 -3.16 27.15
C LYS A 211 14.66 -3.89 25.82
N GLN A 212 13.53 -4.21 25.21
CA GLN A 212 13.48 -4.72 23.85
C GLN A 212 13.71 -3.54 22.87
N SER A 213 14.64 -3.70 21.93
CA SER A 213 14.98 -2.72 20.89
C SER A 213 14.92 -3.39 19.53
N ASN A 214 14.62 -2.63 18.50
CA ASN A 214 14.57 -3.15 17.14
C ASN A 214 15.20 -2.11 16.21
N ASP A 215 16.34 -2.44 15.60
CA ASP A 215 17.08 -1.48 14.77
C ASP A 215 16.25 -0.94 13.61
N PHE A 216 15.31 -1.72 13.07
CA PHE A 216 14.40 -1.25 12.04
C PHE A 216 13.45 -0.16 12.58
N PHE A 217 12.84 -0.38 13.75
CA PHE A 217 11.98 0.62 14.37
C PHE A 217 12.78 1.84 14.84
N ASP A 218 13.97 1.62 15.37
CA ASP A 218 14.82 2.69 15.93
C ASP A 218 15.48 3.56 14.84
N GLN A 219 15.73 3.02 13.63
CA GLN A 219 16.54 3.71 12.60
C GLN A 219 15.83 3.92 11.25
N ILE A 220 14.77 3.16 10.96
CA ILE A 220 14.11 3.18 9.64
C ILE A 220 12.68 3.71 9.76
N ALA A 221 11.81 3.00 10.48
CA ALA A 221 10.42 3.40 10.69
C ALA A 221 9.81 2.60 11.84
N ASP A 222 9.35 3.26 12.91
CA ASP A 222 8.65 2.59 14.00
C ASP A 222 7.17 2.37 13.64
N ILE A 223 6.94 1.44 12.72
CA ILE A 223 5.59 1.00 12.30
C ILE A 223 4.79 0.30 13.42
N SER A 224 5.39 0.11 14.60
CA SER A 224 4.70 -0.37 15.79
C SER A 224 4.13 0.78 16.63
N SER A 225 4.70 1.98 16.51
CA SER A 225 4.28 3.18 17.21
C SER A 225 2.94 3.69 16.71
N GLU A 226 2.05 3.96 17.65
CA GLU A 226 0.79 4.67 17.37
C GLU A 226 1.01 6.16 17.21
N ASP A 227 2.17 6.71 17.57
CA ASP A 227 2.43 8.14 17.49
C ASP A 227 2.91 8.57 16.09
N GLU A 228 3.43 7.63 15.30
CA GLU A 228 3.84 7.81 13.91
C GLU A 228 2.75 7.34 12.94
N ILE A 229 2.77 7.82 11.69
CA ILE A 229 1.78 7.46 10.67
C ILE A 229 2.52 7.09 9.39
N PHE A 230 2.18 5.94 8.81
CA PHE A 230 2.85 5.45 7.60
C PHE A 230 1.87 4.95 6.54
N THR A 231 2.36 4.84 5.31
CA THR A 231 1.76 4.00 4.29
C THR A 231 2.73 2.92 3.88
N LEU A 232 2.33 1.66 4.05
CA LEU A 232 3.14 0.49 3.77
C LEU A 232 2.64 -0.21 2.50
N PHE A 233 3.55 -0.43 1.55
CA PHE A 233 3.30 -1.23 0.35
C PHE A 233 3.91 -2.63 0.52
N LEU A 234 3.12 -3.67 0.34
CA LEU A 234 3.51 -5.05 0.65
C LEU A 234 3.48 -5.95 -0.57
N LEU A 235 4.54 -6.73 -0.73
CA LEU A 235 4.51 -7.95 -1.55
C LEU A 235 4.06 -9.13 -0.70
N SER A 236 3.19 -9.97 -1.29
CA SER A 236 2.62 -11.13 -0.60
C SER A 236 3.61 -12.29 -0.55
N ASN A 237 3.52 -13.15 0.47
CA ASN A 237 4.34 -14.37 0.57
C ASN A 237 4.22 -15.22 -0.70
N THR A 238 3.00 -15.40 -1.20
CA THR A 238 2.72 -16.13 -2.44
C THR A 238 3.49 -15.54 -3.63
N PHE A 239 3.56 -14.21 -3.74
CA PHE A 239 4.32 -13.55 -4.80
C PHE A 239 5.83 -13.74 -4.62
N LEU A 240 6.34 -13.55 -3.41
CA LEU A 240 7.78 -13.70 -3.11
C LEU A 240 8.29 -15.12 -3.38
N ASP A 241 7.45 -16.14 -3.16
CA ASP A 241 7.80 -17.54 -3.40
C ASP A 241 7.82 -17.92 -4.88
N THR A 242 7.33 -17.06 -5.78
CA THR A 242 7.46 -17.29 -7.24
C THR A 242 8.91 -17.18 -7.74
N PHE A 243 9.81 -16.59 -6.94
CA PHE A 243 11.22 -16.38 -7.29
C PHE A 243 12.10 -17.52 -6.75
N SER A 244 12.48 -18.44 -7.64
CA SER A 244 13.17 -19.71 -7.33
C SER A 244 14.50 -19.57 -6.58
N ASN A 245 15.24 -18.47 -6.78
CA ASN A 245 16.59 -18.31 -6.23
C ASN A 245 16.64 -17.61 -4.86
N GLY A 246 15.50 -17.15 -4.32
CA GLY A 246 15.41 -16.48 -3.01
C GLY A 246 16.09 -15.09 -2.93
N SER A 247 16.95 -14.73 -3.88
CA SER A 247 17.66 -13.44 -3.90
C SER A 247 16.72 -12.24 -3.93
N PHE A 248 15.63 -12.31 -4.71
CA PHE A 248 14.62 -11.26 -4.77
C PHE A 248 13.92 -11.09 -3.42
N LYS A 249 13.47 -12.21 -2.81
CA LYS A 249 12.84 -12.21 -1.48
C LYS A 249 13.77 -11.61 -0.43
N PHE A 250 15.04 -12.03 -0.42
CA PHE A 250 16.04 -11.48 0.50
C PHE A 250 16.27 -9.99 0.27
N GLY A 251 16.38 -9.55 -0.98
CA GLY A 251 16.55 -8.15 -1.35
C GLY A 251 15.37 -7.28 -0.91
N TYR A 252 14.14 -7.74 -1.13
CA TYR A 252 12.91 -7.08 -0.68
C TYR A 252 12.90 -6.93 0.85
N LEU A 253 13.07 -8.03 1.59
CA LEU A 253 13.01 -8.01 3.06
C LEU A 253 14.12 -7.15 3.67
N SER A 254 15.33 -7.20 3.11
CA SER A 254 16.47 -6.39 3.57
C SER A 254 16.30 -4.89 3.29
N ASN A 255 15.42 -4.51 2.36
CA ASN A 255 15.18 -3.12 1.96
C ASN A 255 13.72 -2.73 2.17
N LEU A 256 13.06 -3.26 3.21
CA LEU A 256 11.65 -2.99 3.50
C LEU A 256 11.34 -1.49 3.61
N GLY A 257 12.28 -0.69 4.09
CA GLY A 257 12.17 0.78 4.14
C GLY A 257 11.90 1.45 2.78
N ASN A 258 12.25 0.82 1.65
CA ASN A 258 11.92 1.33 0.30
C ASN A 258 10.41 1.33 0.01
N PHE A 259 9.63 0.60 0.81
CA PHE A 259 8.20 0.37 0.61
C PHE A 259 7.33 1.04 1.68
N ILE A 260 7.92 1.91 2.49
CA ILE A 260 7.24 2.65 3.55
C ILE A 260 7.32 4.14 3.24
N ILE A 261 6.17 4.78 3.17
CA ILE A 261 6.03 6.23 3.01
C ILE A 261 5.68 6.83 4.37
N ASP A 262 6.34 7.92 4.73
CA ASP A 262 5.97 8.73 5.89
C ASP A 262 4.66 9.49 5.60
N GLY A 263 3.63 9.27 6.41
CA GLY A 263 2.29 9.80 6.22
C GLY A 263 1.31 8.89 5.46
N LEU A 264 0.09 9.39 5.28
CA LEU A 264 -0.97 8.71 4.56
C LEU A 264 -0.85 8.97 3.05
N VAL A 265 -1.03 7.92 2.25
CA VAL A 265 -1.24 8.00 0.81
C VAL A 265 -2.63 7.44 0.52
N GLU A 266 -3.55 8.33 0.15
CA GLU A 266 -4.91 7.96 -0.21
C GLU A 266 -4.95 7.26 -1.56
N GLU A 267 -5.96 6.41 -1.77
CA GLU A 267 -6.09 5.67 -3.04
C GLU A 267 -6.24 6.63 -4.24
N SER A 268 -6.80 7.83 -4.01
CA SER A 268 -6.92 8.88 -5.03
C SER A 268 -5.59 9.51 -5.46
N GLU A 269 -4.53 9.34 -4.66
CA GLU A 269 -3.18 9.79 -4.96
C GLU A 269 -2.38 8.72 -5.73
N LEU A 270 -2.96 7.53 -5.90
CA LEU A 270 -2.38 6.43 -6.66
C LEU A 270 -3.01 6.37 -8.07
N PRO A 271 -2.23 6.03 -9.12
CA PRO A 271 -0.79 5.74 -9.11
C PRO A 271 0.08 7.00 -8.95
N GLY A 272 1.32 6.83 -8.47
CA GLY A 272 2.20 7.96 -8.15
C GLY A 272 3.66 7.59 -7.87
N SER A 273 4.48 8.62 -7.62
CA SER A 273 5.90 8.50 -7.27
C SER A 273 6.12 9.11 -5.89
N PHE A 274 6.63 8.32 -4.94
CA PHE A 274 6.69 8.67 -3.53
C PHE A 274 8.11 8.52 -2.99
N SER A 275 8.53 9.42 -2.10
CA SER A 275 9.77 9.27 -1.37
C SER A 275 9.52 8.39 -0.15
N ALA A 276 10.18 7.24 -0.10
CA ALA A 276 10.14 6.35 1.03
C ALA A 276 10.94 6.89 2.22
N VAL A 277 10.75 6.32 3.41
CA VAL A 277 11.38 6.73 4.68
C VAL A 277 12.92 6.73 4.63
N ASN A 278 13.52 5.94 3.74
CA ASN A 278 14.96 5.88 3.53
C ASN A 278 15.45 6.68 2.30
N GLY A 279 14.60 7.50 1.70
CA GLY A 279 14.89 8.34 0.54
C GLY A 279 14.80 7.63 -0.81
N PHE A 280 14.47 6.33 -0.84
CA PHE A 280 14.20 5.63 -2.10
C PHE A 280 12.94 6.17 -2.78
N THR A 281 12.97 6.33 -4.10
CA THR A 281 11.77 6.72 -4.87
C THR A 281 10.96 5.48 -5.26
N LEU A 282 9.87 5.25 -4.56
CA LEU A 282 8.90 4.21 -4.88
C LEU A 282 7.94 4.69 -5.97
N ASN A 283 7.86 3.98 -7.09
CA ASN A 283 6.86 4.24 -8.13
C ASN A 283 5.77 3.18 -8.04
N VAL A 284 4.53 3.62 -7.83
CA VAL A 284 3.34 2.77 -7.78
C VAL A 284 2.58 2.94 -9.09
N ASN A 285 2.48 1.87 -9.87
CA ASN A 285 1.88 1.89 -11.21
C ASN A 285 0.37 1.58 -11.18
N PRO A 286 -0.41 2.11 -12.13
CA PRO A 286 -1.85 1.81 -12.20
C PRO A 286 -2.10 0.30 -12.35
N GLY A 287 -3.08 -0.21 -11.61
CA GLY A 287 -3.47 -1.64 -11.64
C GLY A 287 -2.61 -2.58 -10.78
N ASN A 288 -1.46 -2.12 -10.29
CA ASN A 288 -0.51 -2.96 -9.52
C ASN A 288 -0.63 -2.81 -8.00
N TYR A 289 -1.68 -2.17 -7.50
CA TYR A 289 -1.93 -2.02 -6.08
C TYR A 289 -3.39 -2.29 -5.71
N ALA A 290 -3.62 -2.64 -4.46
CA ALA A 290 -4.95 -2.72 -3.86
C ALA A 290 -4.85 -2.37 -2.37
N LEU A 291 -5.80 -1.58 -1.85
CA LEU A 291 -5.88 -1.33 -0.41
C LEU A 291 -6.12 -2.66 0.31
N LEU A 292 -5.23 -3.00 1.24
CA LEU A 292 -5.41 -4.16 2.12
C LEU A 292 -6.23 -3.78 3.32
N GLN A 293 -5.78 -2.75 4.04
CA GLN A 293 -6.39 -2.37 5.31
C GLN A 293 -6.00 -0.94 5.69
N LYS A 294 -7.00 -0.19 6.19
CA LYS A 294 -6.75 1.01 6.97
C LYS A 294 -6.52 0.61 8.43
N LEU A 295 -5.44 1.11 9.02
CA LEU A 295 -4.88 0.69 10.30
C LEU A 295 -4.88 1.86 11.28
N SER A 296 -4.59 1.62 12.56
CA SER A 296 -4.58 2.69 13.57
C SER A 296 -3.43 3.69 13.39
N ASN A 297 -2.32 3.26 12.78
CA ASN A 297 -1.15 4.11 12.52
C ASN A 297 -0.79 4.20 11.03
N GLY A 298 -1.76 4.03 10.13
CA GLY A 298 -1.48 4.15 8.70
C GLY A 298 -2.34 3.32 7.77
N TYR A 299 -1.90 3.17 6.52
CA TYR A 299 -2.51 2.33 5.49
C TYR A 299 -1.57 1.22 5.02
N ALA A 300 -2.12 0.05 4.72
CA ALA A 300 -1.41 -1.03 4.05
C ALA A 300 -2.01 -1.27 2.66
N TYR A 301 -1.17 -1.26 1.64
CA TYR A 301 -1.52 -1.62 0.27
C TYR A 301 -0.77 -2.89 -0.13
N LYS A 302 -1.44 -3.78 -0.86
CA LYS A 302 -0.80 -4.88 -1.55
C LYS A 302 -0.25 -4.36 -2.86
N LEU A 303 0.98 -4.72 -3.19
CA LEU A 303 1.51 -4.67 -4.54
C LEU A 303 1.28 -6.02 -5.22
N ASN A 304 0.62 -6.03 -6.37
CA ASN A 304 0.31 -7.26 -7.12
C ASN A 304 1.52 -7.84 -7.87
N GLY A 305 2.73 -7.44 -7.49
CA GLY A 305 3.96 -7.80 -8.18
C GLY A 305 4.17 -7.00 -9.46
N PHE A 306 5.41 -7.01 -9.95
CA PHE A 306 5.70 -6.65 -11.33
C PHE A 306 5.07 -7.74 -12.20
N GLU A 307 3.88 -7.52 -12.72
CA GLU A 307 3.17 -8.54 -13.47
C GLU A 307 4.07 -9.13 -14.56
N ASN A 308 4.04 -10.46 -14.69
CA ASN A 308 4.42 -11.10 -15.95
C ASN A 308 3.62 -10.43 -17.05
N ILE A 309 4.29 -9.90 -18.08
CA ILE A 309 3.61 -9.36 -19.25
C ILE A 309 2.98 -10.56 -19.97
N ARG A 310 1.74 -10.87 -19.62
CA ARG A 310 0.92 -11.83 -20.33
C ARG A 310 0.46 -11.16 -21.61
N ILE A 311 1.29 -11.26 -22.64
CA ILE A 311 0.78 -11.23 -24.01
C ILE A 311 -0.29 -12.33 -24.09
N PRO A 312 -1.46 -12.07 -24.72
CA PRO A 312 -2.58 -13.01 -24.74
C PRO A 312 -2.13 -14.43 -25.02
N LYS A 313 -2.73 -15.37 -24.30
CA LYS A 313 -2.41 -16.81 -24.26
C LYS A 313 -2.31 -17.49 -25.62
N GLU A 314 -2.83 -16.88 -26.68
CA GLU A 314 -2.82 -17.39 -28.05
C GLU A 314 -2.61 -16.23 -29.03
N PHE A 315 -1.35 -15.84 -29.30
CA PHE A 315 -1.03 -14.85 -30.32
C PHE A 315 -0.34 -15.52 -31.52
N GLU A 316 -1.10 -15.83 -32.58
CA GLU A 316 -0.57 -16.32 -33.86
C GLU A 316 -0.26 -15.14 -34.81
N TRP A 317 0.97 -15.09 -35.32
CA TRP A 317 1.32 -14.25 -36.47
C TRP A 317 1.66 -15.12 -37.67
N GLU A 318 1.20 -14.69 -38.85
CA GLU A 318 1.64 -15.19 -40.12
C GLU A 318 2.19 -14.03 -40.94
N PHE A 319 3.46 -14.08 -41.30
CA PHE A 319 3.97 -13.29 -42.39
C PHE A 319 3.65 -14.06 -43.67
N THR A 320 2.91 -13.44 -44.59
CA THR A 320 2.73 -13.92 -45.96
C THR A 320 3.40 -12.93 -46.91
N SER A 321 4.04 -13.41 -47.99
CA SER A 321 4.38 -12.53 -49.12
C SER A 321 3.08 -12.04 -49.80
N VAL A 322 3.03 -11.01 -50.64
CA VAL A 322 3.52 -11.01 -52.03
C VAL A 322 3.17 -9.64 -52.63
N SER A 323 4.15 -8.78 -52.99
CA SER A 323 4.00 -7.54 -53.80
C SER A 323 2.88 -6.51 -53.52
N ASP A 324 1.88 -6.81 -52.70
CA ASP A 324 0.73 -6.02 -52.26
C ASP A 324 0.24 -6.68 -50.94
N PHE A 325 0.22 -5.92 -49.84
CA PHE A 325 -0.13 -6.41 -48.50
C PHE A 325 -1.63 -6.63 -48.38
N ASP A 326 -2.09 -7.87 -48.21
CA ASP A 326 -3.50 -8.13 -47.86
C ASP A 326 -3.64 -9.29 -46.84
N SER A 327 -3.56 -8.92 -45.55
CA SER A 327 -4.04 -9.61 -44.33
C SER A 327 -3.02 -10.27 -43.39
N ILE A 328 -3.10 -9.87 -42.11
CA ILE A 328 -2.70 -10.66 -40.95
C ILE A 328 -4.00 -11.25 -40.38
N ARG A 329 -4.09 -12.57 -40.23
CA ARG A 329 -5.21 -13.23 -39.56
C ARG A 329 -4.83 -13.56 -38.12
N PHE A 330 -5.64 -13.10 -37.18
CA PHE A 330 -5.67 -13.61 -35.82
C PHE A 330 -6.83 -14.61 -35.73
N ILE A 331 -6.53 -15.87 -35.42
CA ILE A 331 -7.55 -16.93 -35.31
C ILE A 331 -7.37 -17.54 -33.91
N THR A 332 -8.43 -17.60 -33.12
CA THR A 332 -8.46 -18.51 -31.97
C THR A 332 -8.61 -19.94 -32.48
N ALA A 333 -8.25 -20.95 -31.70
CA ALA A 333 -8.43 -22.36 -32.07
C ALA A 333 -9.90 -22.83 -32.11
N THR A 334 -10.88 -21.98 -32.44
CA THR A 334 -12.30 -22.38 -32.65
C THR A 334 -13.01 -21.46 -33.66
N GLU A 335 -13.74 -22.06 -34.60
CA GLU A 335 -14.15 -21.50 -35.91
C GLU A 335 -15.09 -20.27 -35.91
N TYR A 336 -14.74 -19.29 -36.76
CA TYR A 336 -15.55 -18.63 -37.82
C TYR A 336 -17.10 -18.62 -37.68
N ALA A 337 -17.68 -17.63 -36.98
CA ALA A 337 -18.94 -16.97 -37.38
C ALA A 337 -19.33 -15.79 -36.46
N ALA A 338 -19.58 -14.64 -37.09
CA ALA A 338 -20.51 -13.57 -36.68
C ALA A 338 -20.13 -12.60 -35.53
N VAL A 339 -19.25 -11.62 -35.79
CA VAL A 339 -19.44 -10.22 -35.33
C VAL A 339 -18.74 -9.30 -36.36
N TYR A 340 -19.45 -8.42 -37.05
CA TYR A 340 -18.88 -7.53 -38.10
C TYR A 340 -18.89 -6.03 -37.74
N ASP A 341 -19.29 -5.65 -36.52
CA ASP A 341 -19.70 -4.26 -36.22
C ASP A 341 -19.05 -3.56 -35.00
N GLN A 342 -17.97 -4.08 -34.42
CA GLN A 342 -17.30 -3.44 -33.26
C GLN A 342 -15.79 -3.29 -33.49
N LEU A 343 -15.40 -2.45 -34.45
CA LEU A 343 -14.02 -2.38 -34.91
C LEU A 343 -13.49 -0.95 -34.75
N THR A 344 -12.47 -0.77 -33.91
CA THR A 344 -11.73 0.49 -33.71
C THR A 344 -10.49 0.53 -34.61
N GLU A 345 -10.26 1.68 -35.25
CA GLU A 345 -9.08 1.94 -36.10
C GLU A 345 -7.79 1.99 -35.27
N ILE A 346 -6.74 1.28 -35.70
CA ILE A 346 -5.35 1.49 -35.26
C ILE A 346 -4.55 2.05 -36.45
N LEU A 347 -3.79 3.10 -36.20
CA LEU A 347 -2.88 3.71 -37.17
C LEU A 347 -1.69 2.77 -37.44
N VAL A 348 -1.59 2.23 -38.65
CA VAL A 348 -0.41 1.51 -39.14
C VAL A 348 0.38 2.45 -40.05
N THR A 349 1.60 2.79 -39.68
CA THR A 349 2.54 3.54 -40.56
C THR A 349 3.45 2.56 -41.29
N ASP A 350 3.39 2.57 -42.62
CA ASP A 350 4.50 2.08 -43.44
C ASP A 350 5.69 3.07 -43.38
N LEU A 351 6.83 2.70 -43.96
CA LEU A 351 8.03 3.56 -44.04
C LEU A 351 7.84 4.83 -44.92
N ASN A 352 6.67 5.01 -45.55
CA ASN A 352 6.41 6.08 -46.53
C ASN A 352 5.20 6.99 -46.20
N GLY A 353 4.49 6.76 -45.10
CA GLY A 353 3.47 7.66 -44.55
C GLY A 353 2.08 7.62 -45.21
N THR A 354 1.65 6.51 -45.82
CA THR A 354 0.28 6.41 -46.37
C THR A 354 -0.63 5.54 -45.49
N PHE A 355 -1.81 6.05 -45.11
CA PHE A 355 -2.77 5.41 -44.21
C PHE A 355 -3.82 4.57 -44.97
N THR A 356 -4.13 3.38 -44.48
CA THR A 356 -5.37 2.64 -44.82
C THR A 356 -5.88 1.82 -43.64
N ASN A 357 -7.20 1.84 -43.43
CA ASN A 357 -7.90 1.33 -42.25
C ASN A 357 -7.91 -0.21 -42.16
N PHE A 358 -7.72 -0.76 -40.95
CA PHE A 358 -7.86 -2.20 -40.68
C PHE A 358 -8.88 -2.48 -39.57
N LYS A 359 -9.59 -3.61 -39.68
CA LYS A 359 -10.63 -4.10 -38.77
C LYS A 359 -10.07 -5.29 -37.96
N TYR A 360 -10.08 -5.21 -36.61
CA TYR A 360 -9.61 -6.27 -35.67
C TYR A 360 -10.58 -6.55 -34.50
N ASP A 361 -10.68 -7.81 -34.06
CA ASP A 361 -11.58 -8.28 -32.98
C ASP A 361 -10.82 -8.41 -31.64
N ILE A 362 -11.11 -7.55 -30.65
CA ILE A 362 -10.64 -7.70 -29.26
C ILE A 362 -11.83 -8.26 -28.44
N LEU A 363 -11.77 -9.50 -27.99
CA LEU A 363 -12.55 -9.94 -26.82
C LEU A 363 -11.85 -9.43 -25.53
N PRO A 364 -12.60 -9.19 -24.44
CA PRO A 364 -12.26 -8.19 -23.43
C PRO A 364 -10.94 -8.48 -22.71
N GLY A 365 -9.94 -7.67 -23.06
CA GLY A 365 -8.65 -7.49 -22.42
C GLY A 365 -7.66 -6.97 -23.46
N PRO A 366 -7.13 -5.74 -23.33
CA PRO A 366 -6.49 -5.26 -22.09
C PRO A 366 -6.94 -3.86 -21.64
N VAL A 367 -6.69 -3.55 -20.37
CA VAL A 367 -6.70 -2.17 -19.86
C VAL A 367 -5.28 -1.62 -20.07
N ASN A 368 -5.16 -0.63 -20.96
CA ASN A 368 -4.01 0.28 -21.18
C ASN A 368 -2.69 -0.29 -21.78
N ASN A 369 -2.57 -0.38 -23.13
CA ASN A 369 -1.45 0.14 -23.98
C ASN A 369 -1.41 -0.50 -25.39
N ASP A 370 -2.50 -0.41 -26.15
CA ASP A 370 -2.64 -1.08 -27.46
C ASP A 370 -1.93 -0.35 -28.61
N TYR A 371 -0.65 -0.67 -28.84
CA TYR A 371 0.02 -0.34 -30.10
C TYR A 371 0.85 -1.53 -30.61
N LEU A 372 0.52 -2.00 -31.82
CA LEU A 372 1.25 -3.02 -32.57
C LEU A 372 1.96 -2.35 -33.75
N LYS A 373 3.28 -2.48 -33.86
CA LYS A 373 4.05 -1.97 -35.01
C LYS A 373 4.62 -3.14 -35.81
N ILE A 374 4.27 -3.21 -37.08
CA ILE A 374 4.75 -4.26 -38.01
C ILE A 374 5.62 -3.58 -39.06
N ILE A 375 6.86 -4.05 -39.22
CA ILE A 375 7.78 -3.56 -40.24
C ILE A 375 8.24 -4.75 -41.08
N THR A 376 7.96 -4.72 -42.36
CA THR A 376 8.40 -5.72 -43.33
C THR A 376 9.23 -5.01 -44.39
N SER A 377 10.44 -5.53 -44.64
CA SER A 377 11.35 -4.97 -45.63
C SER A 377 11.71 -6.04 -46.67
N GLY A 378 11.02 -5.98 -47.82
CA GLY A 378 11.43 -6.67 -49.05
C GLY A 378 11.67 -8.18 -48.96
N GLY A 379 10.91 -8.90 -48.13
CA GLY A 379 11.02 -10.37 -48.00
C GLY A 379 12.21 -10.88 -47.19
N THR A 380 13.20 -10.03 -46.90
CA THR A 380 14.46 -10.44 -46.22
C THR A 380 14.47 -10.20 -44.71
N ASN A 381 13.59 -9.33 -44.22
CA ASN A 381 13.51 -9.00 -42.80
C ASN A 381 12.07 -8.61 -42.42
N ALA A 382 11.50 -9.35 -41.48
CA ALA A 382 10.18 -9.13 -40.91
C ALA A 382 10.33 -8.84 -39.42
N ARG A 383 9.63 -7.80 -38.92
CA ARG A 383 9.63 -7.38 -37.52
C ARG A 383 8.22 -7.18 -37.01
N ILE A 384 7.99 -7.60 -35.78
CA ILE A 384 6.77 -7.34 -35.02
C ILE A 384 7.16 -6.77 -33.66
N SER A 385 6.64 -5.60 -33.32
CA SER A 385 6.94 -4.91 -32.08
C SER A 385 5.69 -4.77 -31.22
N PHE A 386 5.85 -5.06 -29.93
CA PHE A 386 4.83 -4.91 -28.90
C PHE A 386 5.28 -3.83 -27.93
N LYS A 387 4.38 -2.90 -27.63
CA LYS A 387 4.58 -1.98 -26.52
C LYS A 387 4.47 -2.78 -25.22
N LEU A 388 5.51 -2.75 -24.41
CA LEU A 388 5.49 -3.32 -23.08
C LEU A 388 4.70 -2.39 -22.14
N PRO A 389 3.93 -2.92 -21.17
CA PRO A 389 3.50 -2.12 -20.04
C PRO A 389 4.71 -1.51 -19.32
N ASP A 390 4.46 -0.52 -18.47
CA ASP A 390 5.55 0.13 -17.74
C ASP A 390 6.14 -0.85 -16.71
N ILE A 391 7.29 -1.42 -17.06
CA ILE A 391 8.09 -2.30 -16.19
C ILE A 391 8.97 -1.39 -15.30
N LEU A 392 9.18 -1.78 -14.05
CA LEU A 392 10.09 -1.02 -13.19
C LEU A 392 11.52 -1.01 -13.76
N PRO A 393 12.29 0.05 -13.52
CA PRO A 393 13.70 0.07 -13.87
C PRO A 393 14.46 -1.00 -13.10
N GLY A 394 15.29 -1.77 -13.79
CA GLY A 394 15.99 -2.90 -13.18
C GLY A 394 16.66 -3.80 -14.21
N LYS A 395 17.45 -4.76 -13.72
CA LYS A 395 18.11 -5.75 -14.58
C LYS A 395 17.25 -7.00 -14.66
N TYR A 396 16.80 -7.37 -15.85
CA TYR A 396 15.89 -8.49 -16.07
C TYR A 396 16.50 -9.54 -16.99
N LEU A 397 16.36 -10.82 -16.61
CA LEU A 397 16.45 -11.96 -17.50
C LEU A 397 15.10 -12.08 -18.22
N ILE A 398 15.13 -12.09 -19.54
CA ILE A 398 13.93 -12.22 -20.37
C ILE A 398 13.89 -13.64 -20.92
N SER A 399 12.76 -14.31 -20.72
CA SER A 399 12.44 -15.58 -21.36
C SER A 399 11.10 -15.52 -22.11
N LEU A 400 10.95 -16.35 -23.15
CA LEU A 400 9.69 -16.48 -23.89
C LEU A 400 9.25 -17.93 -24.01
N GLY A 401 7.93 -18.13 -24.04
CA GLY A 401 7.30 -19.33 -24.56
C GLY A 401 6.78 -19.06 -25.97
N ALA A 402 7.24 -19.78 -26.98
CA ALA A 402 6.81 -19.57 -28.36
C ALA A 402 6.86 -20.85 -29.22
N GLN A 403 6.01 -20.92 -30.23
CA GLN A 403 6.15 -21.87 -31.33
C GLN A 403 6.42 -21.10 -32.61
N ILE A 404 7.52 -21.36 -33.31
CA ILE A 404 7.91 -20.65 -34.53
C ILE A 404 8.09 -21.66 -35.66
N ARG A 405 7.47 -21.40 -36.80
CA ARG A 405 7.61 -22.17 -38.03
C ARG A 405 8.25 -21.34 -39.12
N VAL A 406 9.44 -21.76 -39.56
CA VAL A 406 10.16 -21.16 -40.68
C VAL A 406 10.17 -22.09 -41.89
N VAL A 407 10.15 -21.53 -43.09
CA VAL A 407 10.18 -22.30 -44.35
C VAL A 407 11.63 -22.57 -44.78
N ASP A 408 12.53 -21.62 -44.56
CA ASP A 408 13.94 -21.69 -44.94
C ASP A 408 14.86 -21.34 -43.75
N ALA A 409 16.17 -21.38 -43.98
CA ALA A 409 17.16 -20.92 -43.02
C ALA A 409 16.99 -19.42 -42.74
N MET A 410 16.77 -19.07 -41.46
CA MET A 410 16.50 -17.72 -41.00
C MET A 410 17.10 -17.49 -39.61
N ASP A 411 17.42 -16.24 -39.30
CA ASP A 411 17.83 -15.83 -37.97
C ASP A 411 16.67 -15.17 -37.24
N PHE A 412 16.34 -15.67 -36.05
CA PHE A 412 15.42 -15.05 -35.12
C PHE A 412 16.19 -14.18 -34.13
N LYS A 413 15.71 -12.96 -33.92
CA LYS A 413 16.31 -11.95 -33.03
C LYS A 413 15.24 -11.26 -32.21
N VAL A 414 15.62 -10.83 -31.01
CA VAL A 414 14.76 -10.07 -30.11
C VAL A 414 15.46 -8.76 -29.75
N PHE A 415 14.71 -7.67 -29.84
CA PHE A 415 15.17 -6.32 -29.50
C PHE A 415 14.30 -5.73 -28.39
N LEU A 416 14.87 -4.92 -27.51
CA LEU A 416 14.17 -4.03 -26.60
C LEU A 416 14.59 -2.60 -26.94
N ASN A 417 13.62 -1.74 -27.25
CA ASN A 417 13.87 -0.35 -27.65
C ASN A 417 14.93 -0.23 -28.77
N ASP A 418 14.84 -1.12 -29.76
CA ASP A 418 15.79 -1.26 -30.88
C ASP A 418 17.21 -1.73 -30.51
N GLU A 419 17.50 -2.03 -29.24
CA GLU A 419 18.72 -2.69 -28.79
C GLU A 419 18.57 -4.22 -28.83
N GLU A 420 19.51 -4.92 -29.47
CA GLU A 420 19.48 -6.40 -29.59
C GLU A 420 19.82 -7.05 -28.24
N ILE A 421 18.90 -7.88 -27.71
CA ILE A 421 19.05 -8.52 -26.39
C ILE A 421 19.59 -9.96 -26.50
N GLU A 422 19.29 -10.65 -27.61
CA GLU A 422 19.71 -12.04 -27.87
C GLU A 422 20.75 -12.13 -28.98
N THR A 423 21.67 -13.09 -28.86
CA THR A 423 22.52 -13.49 -29.99
C THR A 423 21.68 -14.31 -30.98
N ALA A 424 21.56 -13.85 -32.22
CA ALA A 424 20.80 -14.47 -33.31
C ALA A 424 20.62 -16.00 -33.23
N VAL A 425 19.37 -16.47 -33.26
CA VAL A 425 19.03 -17.90 -33.26
C VAL A 425 18.80 -18.36 -34.69
N SER A 426 19.70 -19.17 -35.23
CA SER A 426 19.52 -19.73 -36.57
C SER A 426 18.52 -20.89 -36.56
N LEU A 427 17.41 -20.69 -37.27
CA LEU A 427 16.34 -21.65 -37.52
C LEU A 427 16.49 -22.21 -38.93
N ASN A 428 16.55 -23.53 -39.10
CA ASN A 428 16.87 -24.23 -40.35
C ASN A 428 15.67 -25.01 -40.91
N GLY A 429 14.58 -24.32 -41.25
CA GLY A 429 13.37 -24.95 -41.80
C GLY A 429 12.64 -25.89 -40.82
N GLY A 430 11.33 -25.69 -40.63
CA GLY A 430 10.51 -26.52 -39.74
C GLY A 430 9.92 -25.75 -38.57
N THR A 431 9.38 -26.49 -37.60
CA THR A 431 8.68 -25.95 -36.43
C THR A 431 9.54 -26.09 -35.17
N TYR A 432 9.69 -25.00 -34.43
CA TYR A 432 10.41 -24.88 -33.18
C TYR A 432 9.39 -24.62 -32.08
N ASN A 433 9.38 -25.44 -31.04
CA ASN A 433 8.56 -25.25 -29.85
C ASN A 433 9.47 -24.91 -28.69
N TRP A 434 9.27 -23.76 -28.09
CA TRP A 434 10.00 -23.26 -26.95
C TRP A 434 9.02 -23.09 -25.79
N ASP A 435 9.07 -23.99 -24.82
CA ASP A 435 8.22 -23.91 -23.64
C ASP A 435 8.68 -22.80 -22.69
N SER A 436 9.99 -22.55 -22.63
CA SER A 436 10.64 -21.44 -21.93
C SER A 436 12.07 -21.29 -22.46
N ARG A 437 12.31 -20.29 -23.33
CA ARG A 437 13.63 -19.98 -23.88
C ARG A 437 14.13 -18.68 -23.27
N GLU A 438 15.31 -18.73 -22.65
CA GLU A 438 16.05 -17.52 -22.25
C GLU A 438 16.58 -16.80 -23.49
N ILE A 439 16.21 -15.53 -23.61
CA ILE A 439 16.55 -14.64 -24.73
C ILE A 439 17.78 -13.82 -24.38
N GLY A 440 17.90 -13.41 -23.12
CA GLY A 440 19.05 -12.65 -22.65
C GLY A 440 18.73 -11.81 -21.42
N THR A 441 19.72 -11.06 -20.96
CA THR A 441 19.58 -10.16 -19.81
C THR A 441 19.77 -8.73 -20.26
N THR A 442 18.86 -7.84 -19.86
CA THR A 442 18.95 -6.41 -20.20
C THR A 442 18.58 -5.54 -18.99
N TYR A 443 18.97 -4.27 -19.05
CA TYR A 443 18.58 -3.27 -18.06
C TYR A 443 17.45 -2.42 -18.63
N ILE A 444 16.30 -2.44 -17.98
CA ILE A 444 15.16 -1.61 -18.35
C ILE A 444 15.33 -0.25 -17.67
N THR A 445 15.34 0.82 -18.45
CA THR A 445 15.39 2.20 -17.95
C THR A 445 13.99 2.73 -17.66
N ARG A 446 13.91 3.88 -16.98
CA ARG A 446 12.65 4.56 -16.60
C ARG A 446 11.87 5.15 -17.78
N GLU A 447 12.11 4.66 -18.99
CA GLU A 447 11.42 5.14 -20.19
C GLU A 447 10.00 4.56 -20.23
N THR A 448 9.01 5.46 -20.26
CA THR A 448 7.63 5.07 -20.53
C THR A 448 7.50 4.63 -21.98
N GLY A 449 6.86 3.49 -22.20
CA GLY A 449 6.60 2.98 -23.56
C GLY A 449 7.76 2.21 -24.18
N ASN A 450 8.40 1.33 -23.40
CA ASN A 450 9.36 0.35 -23.92
C ASN A 450 8.71 -0.55 -24.98
N TRP A 451 9.47 -1.00 -25.97
CA TRP A 451 9.02 -1.87 -27.05
C TRP A 451 9.88 -3.13 -27.12
N ILE A 452 9.26 -4.30 -27.10
CA ILE A 452 9.93 -5.54 -27.49
C ILE A 452 9.64 -5.83 -28.96
N THR A 453 10.68 -6.14 -29.73
CA THR A 453 10.56 -6.43 -31.16
C THR A 453 11.13 -7.80 -31.46
N PHE A 454 10.32 -8.66 -32.07
CA PHE A 454 10.77 -9.92 -32.63
C PHE A 454 11.06 -9.73 -34.11
N SER A 455 12.21 -10.19 -34.55
CA SER A 455 12.69 -10.06 -35.93
C SER A 455 13.05 -11.42 -36.47
N VAL A 456 12.66 -11.69 -37.71
CA VAL A 456 13.09 -12.85 -38.48
C VAL A 456 13.78 -12.33 -39.74
N GLN A 457 15.00 -12.81 -39.99
CA GLN A 457 15.86 -12.36 -41.07
C GLN A 457 16.30 -13.53 -41.94
N GLY A 458 16.13 -13.43 -43.25
CA GLY A 458 16.44 -14.50 -44.20
C GLY A 458 15.67 -14.32 -45.51
N SER A 459 16.08 -15.00 -46.58
CA SER A 459 15.61 -14.77 -47.95
C SER A 459 14.09 -14.87 -48.15
N ASN A 460 13.37 -15.53 -47.24
CA ASN A 460 11.92 -15.72 -47.26
C ASN A 460 11.26 -15.40 -45.92
N ALA A 461 11.82 -14.48 -45.12
CA ALA A 461 11.32 -14.13 -43.78
C ALA A 461 9.82 -13.78 -43.75
N SER A 462 9.28 -13.35 -44.89
CA SER A 462 7.85 -13.11 -45.12
C SER A 462 6.97 -14.36 -45.20
N HIS A 463 7.47 -15.57 -44.90
CA HIS A 463 6.68 -16.82 -44.86
C HIS A 463 6.75 -17.49 -43.49
N THR A 464 7.23 -16.77 -42.48
CA THR A 464 7.33 -17.28 -41.12
C THR A 464 6.00 -17.18 -40.42
N ARG A 465 5.61 -18.26 -39.73
CA ARG A 465 4.51 -18.25 -38.79
C ARG A 465 5.07 -18.37 -37.39
N GLY A 466 4.45 -17.73 -36.43
CA GLY A 466 4.84 -17.92 -35.04
C GLY A 466 3.70 -17.68 -34.10
N TYR A 467 3.87 -18.22 -32.92
CA TYR A 467 2.95 -18.22 -31.82
C TYR A 467 3.75 -17.79 -30.59
N LEU A 468 3.31 -16.76 -29.89
CA LEU A 468 3.91 -16.35 -28.61
C LEU A 468 2.89 -16.64 -27.51
N ASP A 469 3.29 -17.49 -26.58
CA ASP A 469 2.50 -17.89 -25.42
C ASP A 469 2.67 -16.87 -24.29
N TYR A 470 3.92 -16.50 -23.99
CA TYR A 470 4.22 -15.51 -22.96
C TYR A 470 5.60 -14.87 -23.12
N LEU A 471 5.76 -13.69 -22.51
CA LEU A 471 7.05 -13.11 -22.17
C LEU A 471 7.18 -13.04 -20.65
N LYS A 472 8.33 -13.47 -20.13
CA LYS A 472 8.65 -13.44 -18.72
C LYS A 472 9.85 -12.54 -18.49
N PHE A 473 9.70 -11.59 -17.58
CA PHE A 473 10.75 -10.67 -17.16
C PHE A 473 11.09 -11.00 -15.71
N GLU A 474 12.21 -11.69 -15.50
CA GLU A 474 12.68 -12.08 -14.18
C GLU A 474 13.75 -11.09 -13.70
N PRO A 475 13.50 -10.33 -12.61
CA PRO A 475 14.53 -9.49 -12.01
C PRO A 475 15.74 -10.34 -11.61
N THR A 476 16.93 -9.89 -11.97
CA THR A 476 18.19 -10.61 -11.70
C THR A 476 18.97 -10.04 -10.53
N ASN A 477 18.64 -8.82 -10.07
CA ASN A 477 19.26 -8.13 -8.95
C ASN A 477 18.21 -7.32 -8.18
#